data_AF-A0A8E2EF86-F1
#
_entry.id   AF-A0A8E2EF86-F1
#
_cell.length_a   1.000
_cell.length_b   1.000
_cell.length_c   1.000
_cell.angle_alpha   90.00
_cell.angle_beta   90.00
_cell.angle_gamma   90.00
#
_symmetry.space_group_name_H-M   'P 1'
#
loop_
_entity.id
_entity.type
_entity.pdbx_description
1 polymer ?
#
loop_
_entity_poly.entity_id
_entity_poly.type
_entity_poly.pdbx_seq_one_letter_code
_entity_poly.pdbx_strand_id
1 'polypeptide(L)'
;SILWAGVIISSFFLIARIWIRIRILHRFQADDIFVISSWLLALANAAIWQAIWPQLYLTIDIGSGRLTQYPANLIQQMETFLRGNYSAYVLSYTSLWSVKMSFLFFFRGLGEKIRSQRILWWCVLAFIVASYAVCIGTLDYICLFASGTDIIKKCSGHRAIWYEYITLRLATSLDVVTDFMIIVLSANIVMRVHIDLRKKLALLGICSLTAFIITITIVRVVVATDGKILDLSWLILFQGAELSVAIIVACLATFRTLYTMSKR
;
A
#
# COMPACT_ATOMS: atom_id res chain seq x y z
N SER A 1 10.44 -16.28 -3.87
CA SER A 1 10.56 -14.86 -3.46
C SER A 1 9.48 -14.55 -2.42
N ILE A 2 9.80 -13.77 -1.37
CA ILE A 2 8.86 -13.42 -0.27
C ILE A 2 7.58 -12.75 -0.79
N LEU A 3 7.68 -11.94 -1.86
CA LEU A 3 6.53 -11.30 -2.52
C LEU A 3 5.47 -12.31 -2.99
N TRP A 4 5.91 -13.42 -3.61
CA TRP A 4 4.99 -14.47 -4.08
C TRP A 4 4.30 -15.20 -2.92
N ALA A 5 5.01 -15.41 -1.80
CA ALA A 5 4.39 -15.99 -0.61
C ALA A 5 3.26 -15.09 -0.08
N GLY A 6 3.49 -13.77 -0.02
CA GLY A 6 2.47 -12.80 0.36
C GLY A 6 1.25 -12.80 -0.57
N VAL A 7 1.47 -12.87 -1.89
CA VAL A 7 0.40 -13.00 -2.89
C VAL A 7 -0.37 -14.31 -2.71
N ILE A 8 0.29 -15.44 -2.51
CA ILE A 8 -0.37 -16.75 -2.32
C ILE A 8 -1.25 -16.72 -1.06
N ILE A 9 -0.72 -16.25 0.06
CA ILE A 9 -1.46 -16.18 1.32
C ILE A 9 -2.68 -15.26 1.16
N SER A 10 -2.49 -14.05 0.63
CA SER A 10 -3.59 -13.11 0.41
C SER A 10 -4.64 -13.64 -0.58
N SER A 11 -4.23 -14.41 -1.59
CA SER A 11 -5.14 -15.08 -2.54
C SER A 11 -6.08 -16.05 -1.82
N PHE A 12 -5.56 -16.86 -0.89
CA PHE A 12 -6.37 -17.80 -0.12
C PHE A 12 -7.47 -17.07 0.68
N PHE A 13 -7.11 -15.99 1.38
CA PHE A 13 -8.07 -15.17 2.12
C PHE A 13 -9.10 -14.49 1.21
N LEU A 14 -8.67 -14.01 0.04
CA LEU A 14 -9.57 -13.39 -0.94
C LEU A 14 -10.58 -14.38 -1.52
N ILE A 15 -10.12 -15.58 -1.92
CA ILE A 15 -10.98 -16.64 -2.44
C ILE A 15 -12.03 -17.02 -1.39
N ALA A 16 -11.60 -17.24 -0.15
CA ALA A 16 -12.53 -17.53 0.93
C ALA A 16 -13.54 -16.38 1.14
N ARG A 17 -13.12 -15.11 1.00
CA ARG A 17 -14.01 -13.94 1.16
C ARG A 17 -15.08 -13.93 0.08
N ILE A 18 -14.66 -14.08 -1.18
CA ILE A 18 -15.55 -14.10 -2.34
C ILE A 18 -16.53 -15.28 -2.22
N TRP A 19 -16.03 -16.47 -1.86
CA TRP A 19 -16.86 -17.66 -1.68
C TRP A 19 -17.95 -17.45 -0.63
N ILE A 20 -17.59 -16.89 0.54
CA ILE A 20 -18.55 -16.59 1.60
C ILE A 20 -19.57 -15.54 1.16
N ARG A 21 -19.15 -14.47 0.47
CA ARG A 21 -20.10 -13.45 0.03
C ARG A 21 -21.09 -13.96 -1.01
N ILE A 22 -20.62 -14.75 -1.97
CA ILE A 22 -21.48 -15.32 -3.02
C ILE A 22 -22.45 -16.34 -2.42
N ARG A 23 -21.99 -17.20 -1.50
CA ARG A 23 -22.79 -18.32 -0.99
C ARG A 23 -23.66 -17.98 0.22
N ILE A 24 -23.27 -17.00 1.04
CA ILE A 24 -23.99 -16.67 2.29
C ILE A 24 -24.72 -15.33 2.18
N LEU A 25 -24.09 -14.28 1.64
CA LEU A 25 -24.68 -12.94 1.63
C LEU A 25 -25.45 -12.59 0.36
N HIS A 26 -25.23 -13.30 -0.76
CA HIS A 26 -25.86 -13.07 -2.07
C HIS A 26 -25.84 -11.60 -2.54
N ARG A 27 -24.90 -10.78 -2.05
CA ARG A 27 -24.78 -9.36 -2.37
C ARG A 27 -23.32 -8.99 -2.56
N PHE A 28 -23.01 -8.48 -3.76
CA PHE A 28 -21.74 -7.83 -4.06
C PHE A 28 -21.77 -6.40 -3.51
N GLN A 29 -20.77 -6.04 -2.71
CA GLN A 29 -20.61 -4.68 -2.22
C GLN A 29 -19.44 -3.99 -2.94
N ALA A 30 -19.49 -2.66 -3.01
CA ALA A 30 -18.43 -1.87 -3.64
C ALA A 30 -17.05 -2.14 -3.00
N ASP A 31 -17.02 -2.47 -1.70
CA ASP A 31 -15.79 -2.81 -0.99
C ASP A 31 -15.07 -4.03 -1.57
N ASP A 32 -15.80 -5.01 -2.14
CA ASP A 32 -15.21 -6.23 -2.70
C ASP A 32 -14.47 -5.96 -3.99
N ILE A 33 -15.00 -5.05 -4.82
CA ILE A 33 -14.37 -4.62 -6.07
C ILE A 33 -13.02 -3.99 -5.75
N PHE A 34 -12.97 -3.14 -4.72
CA PHE A 34 -11.73 -2.51 -4.30
C PHE A 34 -10.70 -3.52 -3.76
N VAL A 35 -11.09 -4.52 -2.96
CA VAL A 35 -10.15 -5.56 -2.49
C VAL A 35 -9.63 -6.42 -3.65
N ILE A 36 -10.51 -6.82 -4.58
CA ILE A 36 -10.10 -7.59 -5.76
C ILE A 36 -9.13 -6.78 -6.63
N SER A 37 -9.43 -5.49 -6.85
CA SER A 37 -8.55 -4.61 -7.60
C SER A 37 -7.18 -4.45 -6.94
N SER A 38 -7.15 -4.31 -5.60
CA SER A 38 -5.91 -4.27 -4.83
C SER A 38 -5.09 -5.55 -5.01
N TRP A 39 -5.72 -6.72 -4.94
CA TRP A 39 -5.02 -7.99 -5.14
C TRP A 39 -4.46 -8.14 -6.55
N LEU A 40 -5.21 -7.74 -7.59
CA LEU A 40 -4.71 -7.75 -8.98
C LEU A 40 -3.48 -6.84 -9.14
N LEU A 41 -3.52 -5.64 -8.55
CA LEU A 41 -2.39 -4.71 -8.54
C LEU A 41 -1.18 -5.28 -7.78
N ALA A 42 -1.43 -5.98 -6.66
CA ALA A 42 -0.38 -6.65 -5.89
C ALA A 42 0.28 -7.80 -6.67
N LEU A 43 -0.51 -8.57 -7.41
CA LEU A 43 -0.02 -9.63 -8.30
C LEU A 43 0.84 -9.04 -9.43
N ALA A 44 0.37 -7.99 -10.09
CA ALA A 44 1.12 -7.28 -11.12
C ALA A 44 2.44 -6.73 -10.58
N ASN A 45 2.42 -6.13 -9.39
CA ASN A 45 3.61 -5.64 -8.71
C ASN A 45 4.63 -6.75 -8.43
N ALA A 46 4.19 -7.92 -7.94
CA ALA A 46 5.06 -9.07 -7.71
C ALA A 46 5.69 -9.60 -9.01
N ALA A 47 4.92 -9.61 -10.11
CA ALA A 47 5.41 -10.03 -11.43
C ALA A 47 6.48 -9.06 -11.97
N ILE A 48 6.26 -7.74 -11.85
CA ILE A 48 7.22 -6.72 -12.26
C ILE A 48 8.52 -6.88 -11.46
N TRP A 49 8.45 -6.95 -10.12
CA TRP A 49 9.64 -7.14 -9.29
C TRP A 49 10.41 -8.43 -9.61
N GLN A 50 9.72 -9.50 -9.96
CA GLN A 50 10.37 -10.74 -10.38
C GLN A 50 11.13 -10.57 -11.71
N ALA A 51 10.58 -9.80 -12.66
CA ALA A 51 11.21 -9.54 -13.94
C ALA A 51 12.45 -8.62 -13.85
N ILE A 52 12.44 -7.67 -12.90
CA ILE A 52 13.49 -6.65 -12.74
C ILE A 52 14.55 -7.04 -11.68
N TRP A 53 14.38 -8.20 -11.05
CA TRP A 53 15.31 -8.72 -10.05
C TRP A 53 16.80 -8.66 -10.48
N PRO A 54 17.22 -9.13 -11.68
CA PRO A 54 18.64 -9.09 -12.03
C PRO A 54 19.21 -7.66 -12.15
N GLN A 55 18.42 -6.70 -12.60
CA GLN A 55 18.84 -5.29 -12.71
C GLN A 55 18.90 -4.59 -11.34
N LEU A 56 18.07 -5.03 -10.39
CA LEU A 56 18.14 -4.57 -9.00
C LEU A 56 19.49 -4.93 -8.36
N TYR A 57 19.94 -6.18 -8.47
CA TYR A 57 21.24 -6.60 -7.92
C TYR A 57 22.41 -5.84 -8.55
N LEU A 58 22.37 -5.66 -9.87
CA LEU A 58 23.37 -4.87 -10.56
C LEU A 58 23.46 -3.44 -10.01
N THR A 59 22.32 -2.80 -9.75
CA THR A 59 22.27 -1.44 -9.20
C THR A 59 22.84 -1.37 -7.77
N ILE A 60 22.57 -2.37 -6.94
CA ILE A 60 23.11 -2.50 -5.58
C ILE A 60 24.64 -2.73 -5.62
N ASP A 61 25.12 -3.56 -6.53
CA ASP A 61 26.55 -3.84 -6.68
C ASP A 61 27.33 -2.61 -7.18
N ILE A 62 26.72 -1.78 -8.04
CA ILE A 62 27.26 -0.47 -8.44
C ILE A 62 27.31 0.49 -7.24
N GLY A 63 26.20 0.63 -6.50
CA GLY A 63 26.11 1.54 -5.36
C GLY A 63 27.04 1.18 -4.19
N SER A 64 27.37 -0.10 -4.06
CA SER A 64 28.30 -0.61 -3.04
C SER A 64 29.77 -0.62 -3.49
N GLY A 65 30.07 -0.19 -4.73
CA GLY A 65 31.43 -0.13 -5.28
C GLY A 65 32.09 -1.50 -5.47
N ARG A 66 31.30 -2.58 -5.53
CA ARG A 66 31.80 -3.96 -5.63
C ARG A 66 32.14 -4.41 -7.05
N LEU A 67 31.76 -3.62 -8.05
CA LEU A 67 32.01 -3.94 -9.46
C LEU A 67 33.37 -3.39 -9.93
N THR A 68 34.20 -4.27 -10.45
CA THR A 68 35.49 -3.94 -11.09
C THR A 68 35.34 -3.71 -12.60
N GLN A 69 34.25 -4.16 -13.22
CA GLN A 69 33.93 -3.96 -14.64
C GLN A 69 32.46 -3.60 -14.84
N TYR A 70 32.21 -2.55 -15.62
CA TYR A 70 30.85 -2.11 -15.96
C TYR A 70 30.38 -2.80 -17.25
N PRO A 71 29.15 -3.37 -17.27
CA PRO A 71 28.61 -3.96 -18.49
C PRO A 71 28.37 -2.89 -19.56
N ALA A 72 28.65 -3.21 -20.83
CA ALA A 72 28.45 -2.28 -21.95
C ALA A 72 26.98 -1.81 -22.09
N ASN A 73 26.03 -2.63 -21.65
CA ASN A 73 24.59 -2.34 -21.69
C ASN A 73 24.07 -1.67 -20.39
N LEU A 74 24.96 -1.07 -19.59
CA LEU A 74 24.61 -0.50 -18.28
C LEU A 74 23.44 0.51 -18.36
N ILE A 75 23.48 1.42 -19.33
CA ILE A 75 22.46 2.47 -19.48
C ILE A 75 21.08 1.86 -19.77
N GLN A 76 21.01 0.85 -20.63
CA GLN A 76 19.75 0.16 -20.97
C GLN A 76 19.20 -0.62 -19.77
N GLN A 77 20.08 -1.24 -18.97
CA GLN A 77 19.67 -1.96 -17.77
C GLN A 77 19.15 -1.01 -16.68
N MET A 78 19.80 0.16 -16.52
CA MET A 78 19.32 1.21 -15.61
C MET A 78 17.98 1.80 -16.06
N GLU A 79 17.78 2.04 -17.35
CA GLU A 79 16.50 2.51 -17.89
C GLU A 79 15.37 1.51 -17.62
N THR A 80 15.61 0.23 -17.87
CA THR A 80 14.66 -0.86 -17.57
C THR A 80 14.36 -0.94 -16.08
N PHE A 81 15.39 -0.82 -15.24
CA PHE A 81 15.26 -0.82 -13.79
C PHE A 81 14.42 0.36 -13.28
N LEU A 82 14.73 1.58 -13.71
CA LEU A 82 14.03 2.80 -13.30
C LEU A 82 12.54 2.71 -13.66
N ARG A 83 12.23 2.46 -14.94
CA ARG A 83 10.84 2.34 -15.41
C ARG A 83 10.08 1.25 -14.65
N GLY A 84 10.76 0.15 -14.40
CA GLY A 84 10.25 -0.96 -13.64
C GLY A 84 9.94 -0.64 -12.18
N ASN A 85 10.89 -0.01 -11.49
CA ASN A 85 10.76 0.43 -10.09
C ASN A 85 9.63 1.44 -9.92
N TYR A 86 9.53 2.43 -10.82
CA TYR A 86 8.43 3.41 -10.80
C TYR A 86 7.08 2.74 -11.03
N SER A 87 6.98 1.84 -12.01
CA SER A 87 5.75 1.10 -12.28
C SER A 87 5.32 0.27 -11.07
N ALA A 88 6.26 -0.44 -10.45
CA ALA A 88 6.04 -1.22 -9.25
C ALA A 88 5.61 -0.34 -8.06
N TYR A 89 6.24 0.83 -7.89
CA TYR A 89 5.87 1.81 -6.86
C TYR A 89 4.42 2.28 -7.04
N VAL A 90 4.04 2.69 -8.25
CA VAL A 90 2.66 3.12 -8.57
C VAL A 90 1.65 2.01 -8.31
N LEU A 91 1.94 0.78 -8.74
CA LEU A 91 1.05 -0.37 -8.50
C LEU A 91 0.88 -0.67 -7.02
N SER A 92 1.98 -0.69 -6.26
CA SER A 92 1.98 -0.92 -4.82
C SER A 92 1.14 0.14 -4.10
N TYR A 93 1.35 1.41 -4.45
CA TYR A 93 0.66 2.55 -3.85
C TYR A 93 -0.83 2.55 -4.18
N THR A 94 -1.18 2.36 -5.46
CA THR A 94 -2.57 2.26 -5.91
C THR A 94 -3.30 1.10 -5.22
N SER A 95 -2.58 -0.01 -4.98
CA SER A 95 -3.13 -1.16 -4.30
C SER A 95 -3.45 -0.86 -2.83
N LEU A 96 -2.54 -0.23 -2.08
CA LEU A 96 -2.79 0.22 -0.70
C LEU A 96 -3.99 1.18 -0.62
N TRP A 97 -4.07 2.13 -1.55
CA TRP A 97 -5.16 3.11 -1.58
C TRP A 97 -6.50 2.48 -1.89
N SER A 98 -6.50 1.45 -2.75
CA SER A 98 -7.69 0.64 -3.02
C SER A 98 -8.17 -0.07 -1.75
N VAL A 99 -7.26 -0.59 -0.91
CA VAL A 99 -7.63 -1.16 0.40
C VAL A 99 -8.24 -0.11 1.33
N LYS A 100 -7.66 1.09 1.42
CA LYS A 100 -8.21 2.21 2.21
C LYS A 100 -9.63 2.58 1.77
N MET A 101 -9.84 2.65 0.45
CA MET A 101 -11.16 2.89 -0.13
C MET A 101 -12.14 1.77 0.23
N SER A 102 -11.72 0.50 0.19
CA SER A 102 -12.53 -0.63 0.65
C SER A 102 -13.01 -0.47 2.10
N PHE A 103 -12.10 -0.13 3.03
CA PHE A 103 -12.46 0.15 4.43
C PHE A 103 -13.42 1.32 4.56
N LEU A 104 -13.17 2.39 3.83
CA LEU A 104 -14.00 3.59 3.86
C LEU A 104 -15.44 3.29 3.39
N PHE A 105 -15.62 2.53 2.30
CA PHE A 105 -16.94 2.11 1.82
C PHE A 105 -17.62 1.14 2.78
N PHE A 106 -16.86 0.22 3.39
CA PHE A 106 -17.37 -0.66 4.42
C PHE A 106 -17.93 0.12 5.63
N PHE A 107 -17.22 1.15 6.10
CA PHE A 107 -17.69 2.01 7.20
C PHE A 107 -18.89 2.90 6.81
N ARG A 108 -19.03 3.26 5.53
CA ARG A 108 -20.22 3.99 5.05
C ARG A 108 -21.50 3.22 5.33
N GLY A 109 -21.52 1.92 5.02
CA GLY A 109 -22.69 1.06 5.22
C GLY A 109 -23.10 0.94 6.69
N LEU A 110 -22.14 1.00 7.62
CA LEU A 110 -22.39 0.94 9.06
C LEU A 110 -22.91 2.26 9.64
N GLY A 111 -22.51 3.39 9.05
CA GLY A 111 -22.74 4.73 9.59
C GLY A 111 -23.84 5.55 8.91
N GLU A 112 -24.53 5.00 7.90
CA GLU A 112 -25.40 5.77 6.99
C GLU A 112 -26.53 6.54 7.68
N LYS A 113 -27.00 6.02 8.82
CA LYS A 113 -28.09 6.62 9.62
C LYS A 113 -27.65 7.83 10.47
N ILE A 114 -26.34 8.08 10.62
CA ILE A 114 -25.82 9.14 11.50
C ILE A 114 -25.29 10.31 10.65
N ARG A 115 -25.90 11.50 10.79
CA ARG A 115 -25.54 12.69 10.00
C ARG A 115 -24.08 13.14 10.21
N SER A 116 -23.60 13.16 11.46
CA SER A 116 -22.20 13.49 11.78
C SER A 116 -21.21 12.52 11.12
N GLN A 117 -21.54 11.22 11.10
CA GLN A 117 -20.70 10.21 10.46
C GLN A 117 -20.65 10.38 8.94
N ARG A 118 -21.78 10.75 8.31
CA ARG A 118 -21.83 11.02 6.88
C ARG A 118 -20.92 12.19 6.49
N ILE A 119 -20.92 13.26 7.27
CA ILE A 119 -20.06 14.43 7.01
C ILE A 119 -18.58 14.04 7.17
N LEU A 120 -18.23 13.35 8.26
CA LEU A 120 -16.87 12.86 8.48
C LEU A 120 -16.42 11.93 7.35
N TRP A 121 -17.29 11.04 6.88
CA TRP A 121 -17.00 10.14 5.77
C TRP A 121 -16.63 10.90 4.50
N TRP A 122 -17.39 11.93 4.12
CA TRP A 122 -17.08 12.77 2.96
C TRP A 122 -15.77 13.54 3.12
N CYS A 123 -15.48 14.05 4.33
CA CYS A 123 -14.21 14.72 4.62
C CYS A 123 -13.02 13.77 4.47
N VAL A 124 -13.12 12.56 5.03
CA VAL A 124 -12.08 11.53 4.94
C VAL A 124 -11.91 11.05 3.49
N LEU A 125 -13.01 10.84 2.75
CA LEU A 125 -12.96 10.50 1.33
C LEU A 125 -12.20 11.56 0.52
N ALA A 126 -12.59 12.82 0.67
CA ALA A 126 -11.97 13.93 -0.05
C ALA A 126 -10.47 14.01 0.27
N PHE A 127 -10.09 13.83 1.54
CA PHE A 127 -8.70 13.85 1.96
C PHE A 127 -7.88 12.68 1.39
N ILE A 128 -8.43 11.46 1.39
CA ILE A 128 -7.76 10.28 0.81
C ILE A 128 -7.55 10.45 -0.69
N VAL A 129 -8.57 10.92 -1.41
CA VAL A 129 -8.49 11.16 -2.87
C VAL A 129 -7.51 12.29 -3.19
N ALA A 130 -7.52 13.38 -2.41
CA ALA A 130 -6.56 14.48 -2.58
C ALA A 130 -5.12 14.01 -2.30
N SER A 131 -4.91 13.24 -1.22
CA SER A 131 -3.61 12.67 -0.88
C SER A 131 -3.07 11.76 -1.98
N TYR A 132 -3.94 10.91 -2.56
CA TYR A 132 -3.59 10.07 -3.70
C TYR A 132 -3.13 10.89 -4.91
N ALA A 133 -3.91 11.92 -5.26
CA ALA A 133 -3.60 12.80 -6.39
C ALA A 133 -2.28 13.56 -6.19
N VAL A 134 -2.01 14.02 -4.97
CA VAL A 134 -0.73 14.65 -4.62
C VAL A 134 0.41 13.66 -4.80
N CYS A 135 0.31 12.47 -4.21
CA CYS A 135 1.40 11.49 -4.25
C CYS A 135 1.74 11.03 -5.67
N ILE A 136 0.72 10.80 -6.52
CA ILE A 136 0.95 10.51 -7.94
C ILE A 136 1.50 11.74 -8.67
N GLY A 137 0.95 12.92 -8.43
CA GLY A 137 1.39 14.16 -9.09
C GLY A 137 2.83 14.56 -8.72
N THR A 138 3.31 14.20 -7.54
CA THR A 138 4.68 14.46 -7.09
C THR A 138 5.71 13.46 -7.59
N LEU A 139 5.30 12.42 -8.34
CA LEU A 139 6.24 11.47 -8.94
C LEU A 139 7.15 12.19 -9.93
N ASP A 140 8.45 11.87 -9.90
CA ASP A 140 9.43 12.45 -10.81
C ASP A 140 9.33 11.79 -12.20
N TYR A 141 8.35 12.24 -12.98
CA TYR A 141 8.17 11.83 -14.37
C TYR A 141 9.34 12.25 -15.27
N ILE A 142 10.16 13.22 -14.87
CA ILE A 142 11.28 13.72 -15.68
C ILE A 142 12.38 12.65 -15.72
N CYS A 143 12.66 12.00 -14.59
CA CYS A 143 13.57 10.86 -14.55
C CYS A 143 12.97 9.63 -15.27
N LEU A 144 11.65 9.44 -15.22
CA LEU A 144 10.96 8.32 -15.90
C LEU A 144 11.04 8.37 -17.43
N PHE A 145 10.89 9.56 -18.02
CA PHE A 145 10.95 9.78 -19.47
C PHE A 145 12.35 10.08 -20.00
N ALA A 146 13.37 10.16 -19.13
CA ALA A 146 14.74 10.30 -19.56
C ALA A 146 15.21 9.03 -20.29
N SER A 147 15.87 9.20 -21.43
CA SER A 147 16.42 8.08 -22.22
C SER A 147 17.90 8.32 -22.53
N GLY A 148 18.68 7.25 -22.57
CA GLY A 148 20.10 7.29 -22.90
C GLY A 148 20.97 7.98 -21.84
N THR A 149 21.95 8.77 -22.26
CA THR A 149 22.95 9.40 -21.37
C THR A 149 22.39 10.52 -20.48
N ASP A 150 21.20 11.01 -20.80
CA ASP A 150 20.47 12.01 -20.01
C ASP A 150 20.01 11.46 -18.65
N ILE A 151 19.86 10.14 -18.51
CA ILE A 151 19.47 9.48 -17.26
C ILE A 151 20.50 9.79 -16.16
N ILE A 152 21.79 9.72 -16.48
CA ILE A 152 22.86 9.98 -15.52
C ILE A 152 22.85 11.45 -15.09
N LYS A 153 22.64 12.39 -16.03
CA LYS A 153 22.62 13.83 -15.73
C LYS A 153 21.39 14.26 -14.94
N LYS A 154 20.22 13.67 -15.24
CA LYS A 154 18.92 14.07 -14.65
C LYS A 154 18.61 13.32 -13.36
N CYS A 155 18.91 12.02 -13.29
CA CYS A 155 18.56 11.18 -12.13
C CYS A 155 19.70 11.07 -11.09
N SER A 156 20.96 11.37 -11.44
CA SER A 156 22.09 11.36 -10.47
C SER A 156 22.39 12.75 -9.87
N GLY A 157 21.64 13.78 -10.27
CA GLY A 157 21.81 15.13 -9.73
C GLY A 157 21.42 15.20 -8.25
N HIS A 158 22.17 15.96 -7.44
CA HIS A 158 21.86 16.21 -6.03
C HIS A 158 20.42 16.69 -5.82
N ARG A 159 19.87 17.47 -6.77
CA ARG A 159 18.49 17.95 -6.74
C ARG A 159 17.45 16.84 -6.93
N ALA A 160 17.72 15.85 -7.79
CA ALA A 160 16.79 14.74 -8.04
C ALA A 160 16.70 13.81 -6.84
N ILE A 161 17.85 13.47 -6.23
CA ILE A 161 17.91 12.66 -5.01
C ILE A 161 17.17 13.37 -3.86
N TRP A 162 17.38 14.69 -3.71
CA TRP A 162 16.71 15.46 -2.67
C TRP A 162 15.19 15.55 -2.88
N TYR A 163 14.75 15.67 -4.14
CA TYR A 163 13.34 15.67 -4.50
C TYR A 163 12.68 14.32 -4.23
N GLU A 164 13.32 13.21 -4.61
CA GLU A 164 12.84 11.85 -4.32
C GLU A 164 12.69 11.62 -2.81
N TYR A 165 13.68 12.05 -2.02
CA TYR A 165 13.62 11.96 -0.55
C TYR A 165 12.42 12.74 0.03
N ILE A 166 12.18 13.97 -0.42
CA ILE A 166 11.02 14.75 0.02
C ILE A 166 9.72 14.08 -0.38
N THR A 167 9.59 13.66 -1.64
CA THR A 167 8.38 13.02 -2.16
C THR A 167 8.06 11.76 -1.37
N LEU A 168 9.07 10.92 -1.07
CA LEU A 168 8.90 9.76 -0.21
C LEU A 168 8.41 10.15 1.19
N ARG A 169 9.04 11.16 1.82
CA ARG A 169 8.64 11.62 3.16
C ARG A 169 7.22 12.18 3.19
N LEU A 170 6.83 12.94 2.17
CA LEU A 170 5.48 13.47 2.01
C LEU A 170 4.47 12.33 1.81
N ALA A 171 4.77 11.38 0.93
CA ALA A 171 3.90 10.23 0.66
C ALA A 171 3.68 9.38 1.90
N THR A 172 4.74 9.09 2.67
CA THR A 172 4.64 8.37 3.95
C THR A 172 3.86 9.17 5.00
N SER A 173 4.04 10.48 5.07
CA SER A 173 3.31 11.31 6.02
C SER A 173 1.80 11.31 5.71
N LEU A 174 1.43 11.45 4.43
CA LEU A 174 0.05 11.39 3.99
C LEU A 174 -0.57 9.99 4.20
N ASP A 175 0.22 8.94 4.01
CA ASP A 175 -0.18 7.56 4.29
C ASP A 175 -0.58 7.38 5.77
N VAL A 176 0.27 7.82 6.70
CA VAL A 176 0.01 7.75 8.14
C VAL A 176 -1.20 8.59 8.54
N VAL A 177 -1.33 9.81 8.01
CA VAL A 177 -2.47 10.70 8.32
C VAL A 177 -3.77 10.10 7.81
N THR A 178 -3.79 9.55 6.59
CA THR A 178 -4.99 8.90 6.03
C THR A 178 -5.40 7.69 6.86
N ASP A 179 -4.45 6.88 7.35
CA ASP A 179 -4.76 5.75 8.24
C ASP A 179 -5.31 6.20 9.59
N PHE A 180 -4.71 7.25 10.18
CA PHE A 180 -5.22 7.84 11.42
C PHE A 180 -6.67 8.34 11.24
N MET A 181 -6.99 8.96 10.11
CA MET A 181 -8.34 9.41 9.81
C MET A 181 -9.33 8.25 9.68
N ILE A 182 -8.93 7.13 9.06
CA ILE A 182 -9.76 5.91 8.99
C ILE A 182 -9.98 5.33 10.40
N ILE A 183 -8.96 5.32 11.24
CA ILE A 183 -9.06 4.91 12.65
C ILE A 183 -10.08 5.79 13.38
N VAL A 184 -9.97 7.11 13.30
CA VAL A 184 -10.90 8.05 13.93
C VAL A 184 -12.32 7.85 13.41
N LEU A 185 -12.48 7.68 12.09
CA LEU A 185 -13.77 7.41 11.45
C LEU A 185 -14.42 6.15 12.03
N SER A 186 -13.63 5.10 12.19
CA SER A 186 -14.08 3.82 12.74
C SER A 186 -14.44 3.94 14.23
N ALA A 187 -13.60 4.62 15.03
CA ALA A 187 -13.82 4.83 16.46
C ALA A 187 -15.11 5.63 16.74
N ASN A 188 -15.39 6.66 15.94
CA ASN A 188 -16.63 7.45 16.08
C ASN A 188 -17.90 6.61 15.85
N ILE A 189 -17.88 5.65 14.92
CA ILE A 189 -18.99 4.70 14.72
C ILE A 189 -19.21 3.88 15.98
N VAL A 190 -18.13 3.33 16.57
CA VAL A 190 -18.21 2.49 17.75
C VAL A 190 -18.70 3.23 18.98
N MET A 191 -18.31 4.50 19.14
CA MET A 191 -18.76 5.29 20.29
C MET A 191 -20.24 5.69 20.19
N ARG A 192 -20.74 5.95 18.97
CA ARG A 192 -22.12 6.43 18.78
C ARG A 192 -23.17 5.33 18.64
N VAL A 193 -22.79 4.21 18.04
CA VAL A 193 -23.73 3.10 17.89
C VAL A 193 -23.62 2.23 19.14
N HIS A 194 -24.73 2.01 19.85
CA HIS A 194 -24.84 1.03 20.94
C HIS A 194 -24.74 -0.38 20.35
N ILE A 195 -23.52 -0.78 19.99
CA ILE A 195 -23.25 -2.09 19.41
C ILE A 195 -22.74 -3.02 20.52
N ASP A 196 -23.18 -4.28 20.48
CA ASP A 196 -22.60 -5.36 21.28
C ASP A 196 -21.06 -5.32 21.25
N LEU A 197 -20.46 -5.58 22.42
CA LEU A 197 -19.01 -5.64 22.68
C LEU A 197 -18.22 -6.41 21.61
N ARG A 198 -18.87 -7.39 20.95
CA ARG A 198 -18.28 -8.21 19.89
C ARG A 198 -17.96 -7.41 18.61
N LYS A 199 -18.76 -6.42 18.22
CA LYS A 199 -18.44 -5.58 17.04
C LYS A 199 -17.48 -4.45 17.39
N LYS A 200 -17.47 -4.01 18.66
CA LYS A 200 -16.43 -3.14 19.23
C LYS A 200 -15.04 -3.79 19.14
N LEU A 201 -14.96 -5.10 19.39
CA LEU A 201 -13.72 -5.89 19.24
C LEU A 201 -13.25 -6.04 17.78
N ALA A 202 -14.17 -6.13 16.82
CA ALA A 202 -13.83 -6.19 15.39
C ALA A 202 -13.15 -4.91 14.91
N LEU A 203 -13.67 -3.78 15.37
CA LEU A 203 -13.17 -2.46 15.02
C LEU A 203 -11.85 -2.14 15.74
N LEU A 204 -11.70 -2.61 16.99
CA LEU A 204 -10.44 -2.59 17.74
C LEU A 204 -9.35 -3.44 17.04
N GLY A 205 -9.72 -4.58 16.46
CA GLY A 205 -8.78 -5.44 15.73
C GLY A 205 -8.24 -4.78 14.45
N ILE A 206 -9.10 -4.14 13.67
CA ILE A 206 -8.69 -3.39 12.46
C ILE A 206 -7.81 -2.19 12.85
N CYS A 207 -8.18 -1.49 13.93
CA CYS A 207 -7.44 -0.34 14.48
C CYS A 207 -6.07 -0.74 15.06
N SER A 208 -5.99 -1.88 15.76
CA SER A 208 -4.73 -2.40 16.30
C SER A 208 -3.80 -2.91 15.19
N LEU A 209 -4.33 -3.49 14.11
CA LEU A 209 -3.50 -3.94 12.99
C LEU A 209 -3.01 -2.78 12.13
N THR A 210 -3.84 -1.77 11.89
CA THR A 210 -3.39 -0.53 11.22
C THR A 210 -2.33 0.19 12.05
N ALA A 211 -2.49 0.27 13.38
CA ALA A 211 -1.46 0.79 14.28
C ALA A 211 -0.15 -0.02 14.24
N PHE A 212 -0.24 -1.35 14.10
CA PHE A 212 0.92 -2.22 13.94
C PHE A 212 1.65 -1.96 12.62
N ILE A 213 0.91 -1.79 11.52
CA ILE A 213 1.47 -1.41 10.21
C ILE A 213 2.18 -0.06 10.31
N ILE A 214 1.53 0.95 10.90
CA ILE A 214 2.11 2.28 11.14
C ILE A 214 3.42 2.17 11.95
N THR A 215 3.45 1.31 12.97
CA THR A 215 4.66 1.11 13.80
C THR A 215 5.82 0.54 12.97
N ILE A 216 5.56 -0.43 12.10
CA ILE A 216 6.57 -0.99 11.19
C ILE A 216 7.08 0.08 10.21
N THR A 217 6.18 0.92 9.69
CA THR A 217 6.53 2.00 8.77
C THR A 217 7.36 3.10 9.46
N ILE A 218 7.10 3.41 10.73
CA ILE A 218 7.93 4.33 11.52
C ILE A 218 9.32 3.73 11.77
N VAL A 219 9.41 2.46 12.15
CA VAL A 219 10.69 1.77 12.34
C VAL A 219 11.50 1.77 11.04
N ARG A 220 10.85 1.56 9.88
CA ARG A 220 11.49 1.66 8.56
C ARG A 220 12.14 3.02 8.31
N VAL A 221 11.46 4.12 8.66
CA VAL A 221 11.98 5.49 8.48
C VAL A 221 13.13 5.79 9.45
N VAL A 222 13.01 5.37 10.72
CA VAL A 222 14.06 5.59 11.73
C VAL A 222 15.34 4.83 11.35
N VAL A 223 15.23 3.56 10.98
CA VAL A 223 16.38 2.74 10.55
C VAL A 223 17.00 3.27 9.25
N ALA A 224 16.20 3.83 8.33
CA ALA A 224 16.69 4.49 7.13
C ALA A 224 17.48 5.78 7.39
N THR A 225 17.32 6.40 8.57
CA THR A 225 17.97 7.67 8.91
C THR A 225 19.37 7.47 9.53
N ASP A 226 19.69 6.27 10.01
CA ASP A 226 20.95 5.92 10.69
C ASP A 226 22.18 5.75 9.76
N GLY A 227 22.10 6.25 8.52
CA GLY A 227 23.27 6.38 7.63
C GLY A 227 23.85 5.07 7.08
N LYS A 228 23.25 3.91 7.40
CA LYS A 228 23.50 2.68 6.66
C LYS A 228 22.75 2.79 5.34
N ILE A 229 23.49 2.68 4.23
CA ILE A 229 22.97 2.62 2.86
C ILE A 229 21.65 1.85 2.89
N LEU A 230 20.54 2.50 2.54
CA LEU A 230 19.26 1.82 2.44
C LEU A 230 19.44 0.68 1.45
N ASP A 231 19.44 -0.56 1.94
CA ASP A 231 19.31 -1.70 1.07
C ASP A 231 17.93 -1.60 0.44
N LEU A 232 17.88 -1.14 -0.81
CA LEU A 232 16.67 -1.03 -1.63
C LEU A 232 15.86 -2.33 -1.59
N SER A 233 16.55 -3.48 -1.53
CA SER A 233 15.99 -4.81 -1.28
C SER A 233 15.09 -4.86 -0.05
N TRP A 234 15.51 -4.26 1.06
CA TRP A 234 14.77 -4.29 2.32
C TRP A 234 13.50 -3.45 2.26
N LEU A 235 13.53 -2.31 1.55
CA LEU A 235 12.36 -1.47 1.30
C LEU A 235 11.29 -2.22 0.49
N ILE A 236 11.72 -2.95 -0.55
CA ILE A 236 10.84 -3.73 -1.43
C ILE A 236 10.15 -4.84 -0.64
N LEU A 237 10.91 -5.52 0.23
CA LEU A 237 10.37 -6.59 1.08
C LEU A 237 9.31 -6.06 2.05
N PHE A 238 9.60 -4.96 2.74
CA PHE A 238 8.62 -4.34 3.64
C PHE A 238 7.37 -3.88 2.89
N GLN A 239 7.54 -3.26 1.72
CA GLN A 239 6.41 -2.80 0.92
C GLN A 239 5.48 -3.95 0.48
N GLY A 240 6.07 -5.08 0.06
CA GLY A 240 5.30 -6.26 -0.31
C GLY A 240 4.61 -6.93 0.88
N ALA A 241 5.26 -6.98 2.04
CA ALA A 241 4.67 -7.49 3.27
C ALA A 241 3.48 -6.64 3.74
N GLU A 242 3.66 -5.32 3.76
CA GLU A 242 2.62 -4.34 4.09
C GLU A 242 1.39 -4.52 3.20
N LEU A 243 1.60 -4.64 1.88
CA LEU A 243 0.51 -4.83 0.93
C LEU A 243 -0.25 -6.14 1.14
N SER A 244 0.48 -7.23 1.38
CA SER A 244 -0.10 -8.55 1.63
C SER A 244 -0.93 -8.55 2.92
N VAL A 245 -0.40 -7.95 3.98
CA VAL A 245 -1.10 -7.79 5.26
C VAL A 245 -2.36 -6.96 5.06
N ALA A 246 -2.28 -5.79 4.40
CA ALA A 246 -3.44 -4.92 4.17
C ALA A 246 -4.61 -5.66 3.49
N ILE A 247 -4.34 -6.46 2.46
CA ILE A 247 -5.35 -7.28 1.77
C ILE A 247 -5.93 -8.34 2.72
N ILE A 248 -5.09 -9.04 3.48
CA ILE A 248 -5.54 -10.06 4.44
C ILE A 248 -6.44 -9.44 5.51
N VAL A 249 -6.09 -8.26 6.04
CA VAL A 249 -6.91 -7.53 7.03
C VAL A 249 -8.25 -7.14 6.45
N ALA A 250 -8.25 -6.61 5.22
CA ALA A 250 -9.50 -6.27 4.53
C ALA A 250 -10.39 -7.52 4.40
N CYS A 251 -9.83 -8.66 4.00
CA CYS A 251 -10.51 -9.97 3.94
C CYS A 251 -11.07 -10.42 5.30
N LEU A 252 -10.27 -10.35 6.36
CA LEU A 252 -10.63 -10.73 7.73
C LEU A 252 -11.75 -9.88 8.34
N ALA A 253 -11.76 -8.58 8.04
CA ALA A 253 -12.80 -7.67 8.52
C ALA A 253 -14.20 -8.19 8.14
N THR A 254 -14.36 -8.66 6.90
CA THR A 254 -15.64 -9.18 6.40
C THR A 254 -16.01 -10.52 7.02
N PHE A 255 -15.06 -11.46 7.16
CA PHE A 255 -15.32 -12.75 7.79
C PHE A 255 -15.86 -12.62 9.22
N ARG A 256 -15.22 -11.75 10.04
CA ARG A 256 -15.66 -11.57 11.42
C ARG A 256 -17.04 -10.92 11.50
N THR A 257 -17.35 -9.96 10.65
CA THR A 257 -18.71 -9.38 10.63
C THR A 257 -19.78 -10.41 10.34
N LEU A 258 -19.54 -11.32 9.39
CA LEU A 258 -20.43 -12.43 9.08
C LEU A 258 -20.60 -13.42 10.23
N TYR A 259 -19.51 -13.86 10.85
CA TYR A 259 -19.57 -14.77 12.00
C TYR A 259 -20.36 -14.16 13.17
N THR A 260 -20.25 -12.85 13.38
CA THR A 260 -21.03 -12.17 14.42
C THR A 260 -22.52 -12.01 14.08
N MET A 261 -22.89 -11.97 12.79
CA MET A 261 -24.30 -11.92 12.37
C MET A 261 -24.96 -13.31 12.38
N SER A 262 -24.21 -14.37 12.08
CA SER A 262 -24.72 -15.75 12.08
C SER A 262 -25.01 -16.33 13.47
N LYS A 263 -24.53 -15.68 14.54
CA LYS A 263 -24.73 -16.12 15.93
C LYS A 263 -25.95 -15.45 16.60
N ARG A 264 -26.87 -14.92 15.79
CA ARG A 264 -28.10 -14.25 16.18
C ARG A 264 -29.28 -15.00 15.57
#